data_AF-A0A8J4EBW1-F1
#
_entry.id   AF-A0A8J4EBW1-F1
#
_cell.length_a   1.000
_cell.length_b   1.000
_cell.length_c   1.000
_cell.angle_alpha   90.00
_cell.angle_beta   90.00
_cell.angle_gamma   90.00
#
_symmetry.space_group_name_H-M   'P 1'
#
loop_
_entity.id
_entity.type
_entity.pdbx_description
1 polymer ?
#
loop_
_entity_poly.entity_id
_entity_poly.type
_entity_poly.pdbx_seq_one_letter_code
_entity_poly.pdbx_strand_id
1 'polypeptide(L)'
;MQIAGAIGAIGGALAAIGASARWVRNRWRPVAAFLEDWNGRPGRPGHDEVPGIPARLRVLEQSVATIRHEVTPNSGGSLKDAVDRIDAAVTVDAELLRQHVTWHQNEGHIDPTARVALTRD
;
A
#
# COMPACT_ATOMS: atom_id res chain seq x y z
N MET A 1 -4.57 20.04 71.93
CA MET A 1 -5.14 19.41 70.71
C MET A 1 -4.78 20.11 69.38
N GLN A 2 -4.11 21.27 69.36
CA GLN A 2 -3.87 22.01 68.10
C GLN A 2 -2.69 21.52 67.24
N ILE A 3 -1.64 20.93 67.83
CA ILE A 3 -0.44 20.48 67.09
C ILE A 3 -0.73 19.20 66.26
N ALA A 4 -1.61 18.33 66.74
CA ALA A 4 -2.00 17.10 66.04
C ALA A 4 -2.81 17.39 64.76
N GLY A 5 -3.63 18.45 64.74
CA GLY A 5 -4.39 18.86 63.56
C GLY A 5 -3.52 19.45 62.44
N ALA A 6 -2.48 20.21 62.79
CA ALA A 6 -1.57 20.83 61.82
C ALA A 6 -0.69 19.80 61.09
N ILE A 7 -0.20 18.78 61.80
CA ILE A 7 0.61 17.69 61.20
C ILE A 7 -0.26 16.84 60.26
N GLY A 8 -1.52 16.57 60.63
CA GLY A 8 -2.47 15.87 59.77
C GLY A 8 -2.81 16.62 58.49
N ALA A 9 -2.97 17.96 58.57
CA ALA A 9 -3.26 18.79 57.41
C ALA A 9 -2.08 18.85 56.42
N ILE A 10 -0.84 18.97 56.91
CA ILE A 10 0.37 18.99 56.07
C ILE A 10 0.61 17.61 55.44
N GLY A 11 0.46 16.53 56.22
CA GLY A 11 0.57 15.16 55.72
C GLY A 11 -0.46 14.85 54.63
N GLY A 12 -1.71 15.26 54.82
CA GLY A 12 -2.79 15.11 53.83
C GLY A 12 -2.52 15.87 52.53
N ALA A 13 -2.02 17.11 52.63
CA ALA A 13 -1.69 17.92 51.45
C ALA A 13 -0.54 17.31 50.63
N LEU A 14 0.53 16.84 51.29
CA LEU A 14 1.65 16.17 50.61
C LEU A 14 1.22 14.85 49.97
N ALA A 15 0.39 14.06 50.65
CA ALA A 15 -0.17 12.83 50.11
C ALA A 15 -1.04 13.09 48.86
N ALA A 16 -1.89 14.13 48.90
CA ALA A 16 -2.71 14.53 47.77
C ALA A 16 -1.85 14.97 46.58
N ILE A 17 -0.83 15.80 46.81
CA ILE A 17 0.11 16.23 45.76
C ILE A 17 0.84 15.03 45.14
N GLY A 18 1.33 14.10 45.97
CA GLY A 18 2.01 12.90 45.50
C GLY A 18 1.11 11.98 44.68
N ALA A 19 -0.14 11.78 45.14
CA ALA A 19 -1.14 11.00 44.43
C ALA A 19 -1.51 11.64 43.09
N SER A 20 -1.75 12.95 43.07
CA SER A 20 -2.02 13.71 41.84
C SER A 20 -0.85 13.65 40.86
N ALA A 21 0.39 13.85 41.32
CA ALA A 21 1.57 13.77 40.47
C ALA A 21 1.76 12.36 39.87
N ARG A 22 1.50 11.31 40.65
CA ARG A 22 1.54 9.92 40.17
C ARG A 22 0.44 9.63 39.15
N TRP A 23 -0.78 10.09 39.41
CA TRP A 23 -1.91 9.94 38.50
C TRP A 23 -1.65 10.65 37.17
N VAL A 24 -1.23 11.92 37.21
CA VAL A 24 -0.85 12.71 36.03
C VAL A 24 0.24 11.99 35.24
N ARG A 25 1.34 11.60 35.90
CA ARG A 25 2.43 10.90 35.22
C ARG A 25 1.96 9.63 34.52
N ASN A 26 1.20 8.78 35.20
CA ASN A 26 0.71 7.53 34.63
C ASN A 26 -0.24 7.77 33.46
N ARG A 27 -1.03 8.86 33.50
CA ARG A 27 -1.95 9.23 32.43
C ARG A 27 -1.25 9.83 31.21
N TRP A 28 -0.13 10.54 31.41
CA TRP A 28 0.63 11.21 30.34
C TRP A 28 1.72 10.34 29.71
N ARG A 29 2.20 9.28 30.39
CA ARG A 29 3.22 8.37 29.82
C ARG A 29 2.83 7.77 28.46
N PRO A 30 1.60 7.28 28.23
CA PRO A 30 1.21 6.77 26.92
C PRO A 30 1.21 7.86 25.84
N VAL A 31 0.82 9.08 26.19
CA VAL A 31 0.82 10.22 25.26
C VAL A 31 2.25 10.58 24.87
N ALA A 32 3.17 10.62 25.84
CA ALA A 32 4.59 10.85 25.57
C ALA A 32 5.19 9.76 24.67
N ALA A 33 4.85 8.49 24.93
CA ALA A 33 5.29 7.37 24.09
C ALA A 33 4.73 7.47 22.66
N PHE A 34 3.46 7.86 22.52
CA PHE A 34 2.85 8.13 21.23
C PHE A 34 3.54 9.28 20.48
N LEU A 35 3.81 10.40 21.16
CA LEU A 35 4.51 11.53 20.55
C LEU A 35 5.94 11.16 20.14
N GLU A 36 6.60 10.29 20.90
CA GLU A 36 7.92 9.77 20.54
C GLU A 36 7.86 8.89 19.28
N ASP A 37 6.88 8.00 19.16
CA ASP A 37 6.69 7.18 17.95
C ASP A 37 6.25 8.03 16.74
N TRP A 38 5.40 9.02 16.98
CA TRP A 38 4.97 9.96 15.96
C TRP A 38 6.12 10.79 15.39
N ASN A 39 6.97 11.35 16.25
CA ASN A 39 8.11 12.15 15.83
C ASN A 39 9.30 11.29 15.37
N GLY A 40 9.41 10.07 15.88
CA GLY A 40 10.58 9.21 15.71
C GLY A 40 11.66 9.49 16.76
N ARG A 41 12.74 8.70 16.70
CA ARG A 41 13.90 8.85 17.58
C ARG A 41 15.14 9.17 16.75
N PRO A 42 15.89 10.23 17.08
CA PRO A 42 17.16 10.51 16.42
C PRO A 42 18.17 9.40 16.72
N GLY A 43 19.05 9.11 15.75
CA GLY A 43 20.18 8.22 15.95
C GLY A 43 21.07 8.71 17.09
N ARG A 44 21.52 7.79 17.95
CA ARG A 44 22.42 8.06 19.07
C ARG A 44 23.51 7.00 19.12
N PRO A 45 24.66 7.20 19.76
CA PRO A 45 25.75 6.21 19.76
C PRO A 45 25.25 4.80 20.13
N GLY A 46 25.44 3.85 19.20
CA GLY A 46 24.99 2.46 19.35
C GLY A 46 23.49 2.20 19.10
N HIS A 47 22.72 3.17 18.61
CA HIS A 47 21.32 2.99 18.20
C HIS A 47 21.04 3.73 16.89
N ASP A 48 20.45 3.01 15.93
CA ASP A 48 20.01 3.58 14.67
C ASP A 48 18.85 4.57 14.87
N GLU A 49 18.74 5.49 13.92
CA GLU A 49 17.58 6.38 13.83
C GLU A 49 16.31 5.57 13.59
N VAL A 50 15.23 5.91 14.30
CA VAL A 50 13.90 5.34 14.06
C VAL A 50 13.02 6.43 13.45
N PRO A 51 12.65 6.33 12.17
CA PRO A 51 11.82 7.34 11.51
C PRO A 51 10.44 7.45 12.16
N GLY A 52 9.97 8.69 12.33
CA GLY A 52 8.61 8.97 12.79
C GLY A 52 7.53 8.55 11.79
N ILE A 53 6.30 8.45 12.27
CA ILE A 53 5.12 8.08 11.45
C ILE A 53 4.98 8.95 10.19
N PRO A 54 5.10 10.29 10.23
CA PRO A 54 4.96 11.11 9.02
C PRO A 54 5.99 10.79 7.94
N ALA A 55 7.22 10.42 8.32
CA ALA A 55 8.26 10.03 7.37
C ALA A 55 7.92 8.67 6.73
N ARG A 56 7.47 7.71 7.54
CA ARG A 56 7.05 6.38 7.06
C ARG A 56 5.81 6.47 6.17
N LEU A 57 4.86 7.33 6.52
CA LEU A 57 3.64 7.56 5.74
C LEU A 57 3.96 8.15 4.36
N ARG A 58 4.91 9.10 4.28
CA ARG A 58 5.35 9.64 2.99
C ARG A 58 5.92 8.57 2.05
N VAL A 59 6.72 7.64 2.58
CA VAL A 59 7.25 6.50 1.80
C VAL A 59 6.11 5.61 1.30
N LEU A 60 5.11 5.38 2.15
CA LEU A 60 3.92 4.61 1.78
C LEU A 60 3.09 5.32 0.71
N GLU A 61 2.85 6.63 0.85
CA GLU A 61 2.13 7.45 -0.13
C GLU A 61 2.83 7.43 -1.49
N GLN A 62 4.16 7.54 -1.52
CA GLN A 62 4.95 7.43 -2.74
C GLN A 62 4.80 6.04 -3.37
N SER A 63 4.90 4.99 -2.56
CA SER A 63 4.75 3.61 -3.04
C SER A 63 3.34 3.36 -3.61
N VAL A 64 2.31 3.87 -2.94
CA VAL A 64 0.91 3.79 -3.40
C VAL A 64 0.71 4.61 -4.69
N ALA A 65 1.35 5.78 -4.81
CA ALA A 65 1.29 6.59 -6.02
C ALA A 65 1.93 5.85 -7.22
N THR A 66 3.09 5.22 -7.02
CA THR A 66 3.73 4.39 -8.06
C THR A 66 2.87 3.20 -8.43
N ILE A 67 2.35 2.45 -7.45
CA ILE A 67 1.45 1.33 -7.72
C ILE A 67 0.24 1.80 -8.52
N ARG A 68 -0.39 2.91 -8.10
CA ARG A 68 -1.53 3.50 -8.81
C ARG A 68 -1.17 3.81 -10.26
N HIS A 69 -0.02 4.43 -10.50
CA HIS A 69 0.46 4.74 -11.85
C HIS A 69 0.56 3.49 -12.73
N GLU A 70 1.08 2.39 -12.18
CA GLU A 70 1.26 1.12 -12.92
C GLU A 70 -0.05 0.36 -13.18
N VAL A 71 -1.02 0.44 -12.27
CA VAL A 71 -2.28 -0.31 -12.38
C VAL A 71 -3.40 0.48 -13.07
N THR A 72 -3.14 1.72 -13.45
CA THR A 72 -4.06 2.53 -14.27
C THR A 72 -3.55 2.65 -15.71
N PRO A 73 -4.43 2.78 -16.71
CA PRO A 73 -3.97 3.06 -18.07
C PRO A 73 -3.17 4.37 -18.13
N ASN A 74 -2.03 4.35 -18.80
CA ASN A 74 -1.11 5.48 -18.94
C ASN A 74 -0.42 5.50 -20.31
N SER A 75 -1.22 5.63 -21.37
CA SER A 75 -0.76 5.84 -22.75
C SER A 75 0.25 4.79 -23.26
N GLY A 76 0.19 3.56 -22.73
CA GLY A 76 1.06 2.45 -23.13
C GLY A 76 2.24 2.20 -22.17
N GLY A 77 2.47 3.09 -21.22
CA GLY A 77 3.64 3.05 -20.34
C GLY A 77 3.45 2.26 -19.05
N SER A 78 2.21 1.95 -18.66
CA SER A 78 1.95 1.23 -17.42
C SER A 78 1.95 -0.28 -17.59
N LEU A 79 2.16 -1.00 -16.48
CA LEU A 79 1.95 -2.45 -16.44
C LEU A 79 0.56 -2.83 -16.95
N LYS A 80 -0.49 -2.09 -16.59
CA LYS A 80 -1.84 -2.35 -17.09
C LYS A 80 -1.92 -2.26 -18.61
N ASP A 81 -1.34 -1.23 -19.22
CA ASP A 81 -1.35 -1.11 -20.68
C ASP A 81 -0.56 -2.24 -21.36
N ALA A 82 0.50 -2.72 -20.72
CA ALA A 82 1.26 -3.86 -21.21
C ALA A 82 0.44 -5.16 -21.18
N VAL A 83 -0.32 -5.37 -20.10
CA VAL A 83 -1.24 -6.52 -19.98
C VAL A 83 -2.35 -6.41 -21.03
N ASP A 84 -2.98 -5.25 -21.17
CA ASP A 84 -4.06 -5.04 -22.14
C ASP A 84 -3.57 -5.28 -23.59
N ARG A 85 -2.31 -4.92 -23.90
CA ARG A 85 -1.68 -5.22 -25.21
C ARG A 85 -1.42 -6.72 -25.42
N ILE A 86 -1.00 -7.43 -24.38
CA ILE A 86 -0.79 -8.88 -24.44
C ILE A 86 -2.12 -9.60 -24.65
N ASP A 87 -3.16 -9.21 -23.92
CA ASP A 87 -4.50 -9.79 -24.03
C ASP A 87 -5.07 -9.62 -25.46
N ALA A 88 -4.86 -8.44 -26.06
CA ALA A 88 -5.22 -8.20 -27.46
C ALA A 88 -4.47 -9.12 -28.43
N ALA A 89 -3.15 -9.29 -28.25
CA ALA A 89 -2.35 -10.19 -29.09
C ALA A 89 -2.79 -11.66 -28.96
N VAL A 90 -3.02 -12.12 -27.73
CA VAL A 90 -3.50 -13.48 -27.45
C VAL A 90 -4.86 -13.73 -28.11
N THR A 91 -5.75 -12.75 -28.10
CA THR A 91 -7.06 -12.85 -28.76
C THR A 91 -6.92 -13.01 -30.28
N VAL A 92 -6.01 -12.28 -30.91
CA VAL A 92 -5.72 -12.40 -32.35
C VAL A 92 -5.13 -13.77 -32.67
N ASP A 93 -4.15 -14.22 -31.88
CA ASP A 93 -3.51 -15.53 -32.09
C ASP A 93 -4.53 -16.67 -31.96
N ALA A 94 -5.42 -16.60 -30.97
CA ALA A 94 -6.49 -17.57 -30.79
C ALA A 94 -7.43 -17.62 -32.01
N GLU A 95 -7.73 -16.46 -32.62
CA GLU A 95 -8.56 -16.40 -33.81
C GLU A 95 -7.88 -16.99 -35.05
N LEU A 96 -6.60 -16.67 -35.26
CA LEU A 96 -5.81 -17.24 -36.36
C LEU A 96 -5.70 -18.77 -36.25
N LEU A 97 -5.49 -19.28 -35.04
CA LEU A 97 -5.48 -20.72 -34.78
C LEU A 97 -6.83 -21.37 -35.09
N ARG A 98 -7.94 -20.73 -34.70
CA ARG A 98 -9.28 -21.21 -35.07
C ARG A 98 -9.47 -21.27 -36.57
N GLN A 99 -9.12 -20.20 -37.30
CA GLN A 99 -9.21 -20.15 -38.75
C GLN A 99 -8.38 -21.24 -39.41
N HIS A 100 -7.16 -21.48 -38.94
CA HIS A 100 -6.28 -22.53 -39.43
C HIS A 100 -6.85 -23.94 -39.19
N VAL A 101 -7.43 -24.19 -38.02
CA VAL A 101 -8.09 -25.47 -37.72
C VAL A 101 -9.32 -25.67 -38.62
N THR A 102 -10.16 -24.64 -38.79
CA THR A 102 -11.34 -24.70 -39.67
C THR A 102 -10.94 -24.92 -41.13
N TRP A 103 -9.86 -24.29 -41.58
CA TRP A 103 -9.28 -24.54 -42.90
C TRP A 103 -8.96 -26.02 -43.10
N HIS A 104 -8.23 -26.64 -42.17
CA HIS A 104 -7.91 -28.08 -42.23
C HIS A 104 -9.15 -28.99 -42.16
N GLN A 105 -10.18 -28.60 -41.42
CA GLN A 105 -11.43 -29.36 -41.32
C GLN A 105 -12.25 -29.28 -42.62
N ASN A 106 -12.27 -28.12 -43.28
CA ASN A 106 -13.01 -27.90 -44.52
C ASN A 106 -12.24 -28.36 -45.77
N GLU A 107 -10.90 -28.25 -45.78
CA GLU A 107 -10.06 -28.72 -46.90
C GLU A 107 -9.90 -30.24 -46.99
N GLY A 108 -10.45 -31.00 -46.04
CA GLY A 108 -10.78 -32.41 -46.27
C GLY A 108 -11.84 -32.62 -47.37
N HIS A 109 -12.51 -31.55 -47.80
CA HIS A 109 -13.43 -31.52 -48.93
C HIS A 109 -12.99 -30.45 -49.93
N ILE A 110 -11.92 -30.74 -50.68
CA ILE A 110 -11.60 -29.97 -51.89
C ILE A 110 -12.74 -30.24 -52.88
N ASP A 111 -13.63 -29.28 -53.08
CA ASP A 111 -14.46 -29.23 -54.28
C ASP A 111 -13.49 -28.95 -55.45
N PRO A 112 -13.23 -29.95 -56.33
CA PRO A 112 -12.27 -29.81 -57.41
C PRO A 112 -12.70 -28.77 -58.47
N THR A 113 -13.88 -28.14 -58.32
CA THR A 113 -14.41 -27.14 -59.24
C THR A 113 -14.26 -25.70 -58.76
N ALA A 114 -13.84 -25.45 -57.51
CA ALA A 114 -13.68 -24.11 -56.96
C ALA A 114 -12.42 -23.42 -57.54
N ARG A 115 -12.58 -22.72 -58.66
CA ARG A 115 -11.53 -21.86 -59.23
C ARG A 115 -11.30 -20.66 -58.33
N VAL A 116 -10.11 -20.58 -57.74
CA VAL A 116 -9.61 -19.40 -57.04
C VAL A 116 -9.50 -18.24 -58.04
N ALA A 117 -10.46 -17.32 -58.00
CA ALA A 117 -10.35 -16.04 -58.69
C ALA A 117 -9.39 -15.17 -57.89
N LEU A 118 -8.10 -15.22 -58.23
CA LEU A 118 -7.11 -14.23 -57.80
C LEU A 118 -7.37 -12.93 -58.56
N THR A 119 -8.37 -12.16 -58.14
CA THR A 119 -8.48 -10.75 -58.57
C THR A 119 -7.59 -9.94 -57.66
N ARG A 120 -6.45 -9.52 -58.24
CA ARG A 120 -5.49 -8.60 -57.67
C ARG A 120 -5.82 -7.23 -58.25
N ASP A 121 -6.43 -6.36 -57.45
CA ASP A 121 -6.58 -4.93 -57.74
C ASP A 121 -5.75 -4.13 -56.73
#